data_AF-A0A1R4HQQ9-F1
#
_entry.id   AF-A0A1R4HQQ9-F1
#
_cell.length_a   1.000
_cell.length_b   1.000
_cell.length_c   1.000
_cell.angle_alpha   90.00
_cell.angle_beta   90.00
_cell.angle_gamma   90.00
#
_symmetry.space_group_name_H-M   'P 1'
#
loop_
_entity.id
_entity.type
_entity.pdbx_description
1 polymer ?
#
loop_
_entity_poly.entity_id
_entity_poly.type
_entity_poly.pdbx_seq_one_letter_code
_entity_poly.pdbx_strand_id
1 'polypeptide(L)'
;MDHKIINWIAELSESDLKFILRYHNTKGVAATKRYSSLVLHFFNHQTHHRGQVSTLLAQAGVDIGVTDLLAEIPEENKVMHSDSFSVRL
;
A
#
# COMPACT_ATOMS: atom_id res chain seq x y z
N MET A 1 14.83 9.49 -4.57
CA MET A 1 13.38 9.73 -4.72
C MET A 1 12.66 9.30 -3.45
N ASP A 2 12.99 8.12 -2.93
CA ASP A 2 12.39 7.52 -1.73
C ASP A 2 12.42 8.43 -0.50
N HIS A 3 13.55 9.08 -0.18
CA HIS A 3 13.60 10.01 0.96
C HIS A 3 12.56 11.14 0.86
N LYS A 4 12.25 11.60 -0.35
CA LYS A 4 11.20 12.62 -0.54
C LYS A 4 9.81 12.04 -0.28
N ILE A 5 9.56 10.80 -0.70
CA ILE A 5 8.29 10.11 -0.46
C ILE A 5 8.13 9.83 1.04
N ILE A 6 9.18 9.34 1.71
CA ILE A 6 9.19 9.08 3.15
C ILE A 6 8.88 10.37 3.93
N ASN A 7 9.60 11.46 3.65
CA ASN A 7 9.37 12.73 4.32
C ASN A 7 7.95 13.26 4.07
N TRP A 8 7.46 13.17 2.82
CA TRP A 8 6.09 13.58 2.49
C TRP A 8 5.03 12.75 3.23
N ILE A 9 5.19 11.41 3.30
CA ILE A 9 4.27 10.55 4.05
C ILE A 9 4.31 10.87 5.55
N ALA A 10 5.49 11.16 6.11
CA ALA A 10 5.65 11.52 7.52
C ALA A 10 4.94 12.85 7.88
N GLU A 11 4.72 13.72 6.90
CA GLU A 11 4.01 15.00 7.07
C GLU A 11 2.49 14.88 6.87
N LEU A 12 1.97 13.75 6.37
CA LEU A 12 0.53 13.58 6.13
C LEU A 12 -0.27 13.42 7.42
N SER A 13 -1.30 14.25 7.56
CA SER A 13 -2.32 14.12 8.60
C SER A 13 -3.56 13.36 8.11
N GLU A 14 -4.38 12.88 9.05
CA GLU A 14 -5.67 12.26 8.72
C GLU A 14 -6.62 13.24 7.98
N SER A 15 -6.55 14.53 8.30
CA SER A 15 -7.32 15.57 7.60
C SER A 15 -6.92 15.69 6.13
N ASP A 16 -5.63 15.56 5.80
CA ASP A 16 -5.16 15.62 4.42
C ASP A 16 -5.77 14.49 3.60
N LEU A 17 -5.83 13.28 4.16
CA LEU A 17 -6.40 12.11 3.50
C LEU A 17 -7.91 12.25 3.19
N LYS A 18 -8.61 13.13 3.92
CA LYS A 18 -10.03 13.46 3.70
C LYS A 18 -10.23 14.55 2.66
N PHE A 19 -9.19 15.31 2.30
CA PHE A 19 -9.26 16.41 1.33
C PHE A 19 -9.78 15.93 -0.03
N ILE A 20 -10.58 16.80 -0.69
CA ILE A 20 -11.09 16.56 -2.04
C ILE A 20 -10.29 17.41 -3.03
N LEU A 21 -9.42 16.76 -3.79
CA LEU A 21 -8.61 17.42 -4.81
C LEU A 21 -9.40 17.55 -6.10
N ARG A 22 -9.48 18.78 -6.61
CA ARG A 22 -9.99 19.13 -7.94
C ARG A 22 -8.82 19.48 -8.83
N TYR A 23 -8.67 18.80 -9.95
CA TYR A 23 -7.54 19.00 -10.86
C TYR A 23 -7.95 18.68 -12.30
N HIS A 24 -7.12 19.08 -13.26
CA HIS A 24 -7.20 18.59 -14.63
C HIS A 24 -6.00 17.68 -14.87
N ASN A 25 -6.22 16.54 -15.52
CA ASN A 25 -5.10 15.68 -15.90
C ASN A 25 -4.30 16.31 -17.07
N THR A 26 -3.22 15.66 -17.50
CA THR A 26 -2.36 16.14 -18.59
C THR A 26 -3.07 16.26 -19.95
N LYS A 27 -4.24 15.63 -20.11
CA LYS A 27 -5.11 15.76 -21.29
C LYS A 27 -6.17 16.85 -21.13
N GLY A 28 -6.12 17.64 -20.05
CA GLY A 28 -7.09 18.70 -19.75
C GLY A 28 -8.44 18.19 -19.25
N VAL A 29 -8.56 16.91 -18.87
CA VAL A 29 -9.83 16.34 -18.37
C VAL A 29 -9.97 16.63 -16.87
N ALA A 30 -11.06 17.27 -16.49
CA ALA A 30 -11.37 17.59 -15.10
C ALA A 30 -11.60 16.32 -14.27
N ALA A 31 -11.08 16.31 -13.04
CA ALA A 31 -11.26 15.25 -12.07
C ALA A 31 -11.45 15.84 -10.67
N THR A 32 -12.32 15.19 -9.89
CA THR A 32 -12.53 15.49 -8.47
C THR A 32 -12.41 14.18 -7.71
N LYS A 33 -11.39 14.05 -6.85
CA LYS A 33 -11.05 12.79 -6.17
C LYS A 33 -10.65 13.05 -4.73
N ARG A 34 -10.94 12.09 -3.84
CA ARG A 34 -10.42 12.11 -2.48
C ARG A 34 -8.92 11.87 -2.51
N TYR A 35 -8.18 12.64 -1.73
CA TYR A 35 -6.72 12.59 -1.74
C TYR A 35 -6.18 11.21 -1.35
N SER A 36 -6.74 10.57 -0.33
CA SER A 36 -6.40 9.18 0.03
C SER A 36 -6.52 8.19 -1.14
N SER A 37 -7.54 8.32 -2.00
CA SER A 37 -7.67 7.46 -3.19
C SER A 37 -6.54 7.69 -4.19
N LEU A 38 -6.04 8.93 -4.31
CA LEU A 38 -4.90 9.25 -5.16
C LEU A 38 -3.58 8.75 -4.58
N VAL A 39 -3.39 8.83 -3.26
CA VAL A 39 -2.23 8.27 -2.56
C VAL A 39 -2.17 6.75 -2.72
N LEU A 40 -3.30 6.06 -2.52
CA LEU A 40 -3.40 4.61 -2.76
C LEU A 40 -3.05 4.25 -4.21
N HIS A 41 -3.62 5.00 -5.16
CA HIS A 41 -3.34 4.82 -6.59
C HIS A 41 -1.86 4.99 -6.92
N PHE A 42 -1.18 5.98 -6.32
CA PHE A 42 0.25 6.22 -6.51
C PHE A 42 1.10 5.02 -6.10
N PHE A 43 0.89 4.45 -4.91
CA PHE A 43 1.63 3.25 -4.48
C PHE A 43 1.26 2.02 -5.28
N ASN A 44 -0.01 1.85 -5.65
CA ASN A 44 -0.44 0.73 -6.48
C ASN A 44 0.18 0.78 -7.90
N HIS A 45 0.44 1.99 -8.44
CA HIS A 45 1.17 2.13 -9.69
C HIS A 45 2.60 1.61 -9.61
N GLN A 46 3.27 1.75 -8.46
CA GLN A 46 4.59 1.18 -8.26
C GLN A 46 4.52 -0.35 -8.28
N THR A 47 3.53 -0.96 -7.61
CA THR A 47 3.30 -2.41 -7.68
C THR A 47 3.04 -2.89 -9.11
N HIS A 48 2.26 -2.15 -9.90
CA HIS A 48 2.04 -2.46 -11.31
C HIS A 48 3.34 -2.46 -12.13
N HIS A 49 4.18 -1.43 -11.99
CA HIS A 49 5.47 -1.36 -12.67
C HIS A 49 6.47 -2.41 -12.18
N ARG A 50 6.47 -2.73 -10.87
CA ARG A 50 7.25 -3.86 -10.34
C ARG A 50 6.83 -5.17 -11.01
N GLY A 51 5.53 -5.42 -11.19
CA GLY A 51 5.04 -6.59 -11.93
C GLY A 51 5.53 -6.65 -13.38
N GLN A 52 5.61 -5.52 -14.08
CA GLN A 52 6.20 -5.45 -15.42
C GLN A 52 7.68 -5.85 -15.41
N VAL A 53 8.46 -5.32 -14.47
CA VAL A 53 9.89 -5.64 -14.32
C VAL A 53 10.09 -7.11 -13.92
N SER A 54 9.31 -7.62 -12.97
CA SER A 54 9.35 -9.02 -12.55
C SER A 54 9.11 -9.98 -13.72
N THR A 55 8.18 -9.64 -14.61
CA THR A 55 7.91 -10.42 -15.83
C THR A 55 9.13 -10.45 -16.74
N LEU A 56 9.75 -9.30 -16.99
CA LEU A 56 10.95 -9.21 -17.84
C LEU A 56 12.16 -9.97 -17.25
N LEU A 57 12.35 -9.88 -15.93
CA LEU A 57 13.42 -10.61 -15.23
C LEU A 57 13.18 -12.13 -15.28
N ALA A 58 11.95 -12.58 -15.07
CA ALA A 58 11.58 -13.99 -15.19
C ALA A 58 11.80 -14.50 -16.63
N GLN A 59 11.44 -13.70 -17.65
CA GLN A 59 11.70 -14.03 -19.06
C GLN A 59 13.20 -14.11 -19.39
N ALA A 60 14.05 -13.37 -18.67
CA ALA A 60 15.49 -13.45 -18.76
C ALA A 60 16.11 -14.61 -17.95
N GLY A 61 15.29 -15.45 -17.31
CA GLY A 61 15.75 -16.57 -16.47
C GLY A 61 16.30 -16.15 -15.11
N VAL A 62 16.04 -14.90 -14.66
CA VAL A 62 16.45 -14.41 -13.35
C VAL A 62 15.39 -14.75 -12.31
N ASP A 63 15.79 -15.47 -11.26
CA ASP A 63 14.97 -15.66 -10.07
C ASP A 63 15.04 -14.41 -9.18
N ILE A 64 13.88 -13.82 -8.90
CA ILE A 64 13.74 -12.61 -8.07
C ILE A 64 13.18 -12.92 -6.68
N GLY A 65 12.89 -14.18 -6.38
CA GLY A 65 12.28 -14.62 -5.13
C GLY A 65 10.79 -14.25 -4.99
N VAL A 66 10.28 -14.41 -3.76
CA VAL A 66 8.88 -14.08 -3.42
C VAL A 66 8.72 -12.57 -3.34
N THR A 67 7.75 -12.02 -4.07
CA THR A 67 7.45 -10.58 -4.08
C THR A 67 6.05 -10.25 -3.58
N ASP A 68 5.28 -11.25 -3.16
CA ASP A 68 3.92 -11.09 -2.65
C ASP A 68 3.94 -10.36 -1.30
N LEU A 69 3.03 -9.40 -1.11
CA LEU A 69 2.96 -8.62 0.13
C LEU A 69 2.66 -9.50 1.35
N LEU A 70 1.94 -10.61 1.17
CA LEU A 70 1.59 -11.52 2.25
C LEU A 70 2.83 -12.07 2.97
N ALA A 71 3.95 -12.25 2.26
CA ALA A 71 5.21 -12.71 2.85
C ALA A 71 5.82 -11.71 3.86
N GLU A 72 5.43 -10.43 3.77
CA GLU A 72 5.91 -9.34 4.64
C GLU A 72 4.96 -9.05 5.81
N ILE A 73 3.75 -9.60 5.81
CA ILE A 73 2.76 -9.39 6.88
C ILE A 73 3.12 -10.33 8.04
N PRO A 74 3.44 -9.82 9.25
CA PRO A 74 3.74 -10.67 10.39
C PRO A 74 2.53 -11.51 10.82
N GLU A 75 2.77 -12.74 11.25
CA GLU A 75 1.75 -13.56 11.91
C GLU A 75 1.31 -12.91 13.22
N GLU A 76 0.01 -12.67 13.38
CA GLU A 76 -0.56 -12.29 14.68
C GLU A 76 -0.71 -13.54 15.55
N ASN A 77 0.31 -13.83 16.36
CA ASN A 77 0.19 -14.85 17.39
C ASN A 77 -0.90 -14.44 18.38
N LYS A 78 -1.99 -15.23 18.44
CA LYS A 78 -3.03 -15.10 19.45
C LYS A 78 -2.37 -15.08 20.83
N VAL A 79 -2.40 -13.95 21.53
CA VAL A 79 -2.10 -13.91 22.96
C VAL A 79 -3.09 -14.87 23.60
N MET A 80 -2.62 -16.01 24.11
CA MET A 80 -3.44 -16.87 24.96
C MET A 80 -3.82 -16.03 26.19
N HIS A 81 -5.02 -15.44 26.18
CA HIS A 81 -5.66 -15.05 27.43
C HIS A 81 -6.07 -16.35 28.12
N SER A 82 -5.23 -16.78 29.05
CA SER A 82 -5.57 -17.78 30.05
C SER A 82 -6.55 -17.17 31.07
N ASP A 83 -7.72 -16.73 30.63
CA ASP A 83 -8.83 -16.47 31.53
C ASP A 83 -9.78 -17.65 31.45
N SER A 84 -9.58 -18.56 32.41
CA SER A 84 -10.40 -19.72 32.66
C SER A 84 -11.82 -19.30 33.03
N PHE A 85 -12.69 -19.12 32.05
CA PHE A 85 -14.13 -19.05 32.32
C PHE A 85 -14.66 -20.48 32.53
N SER A 86 -14.58 -20.95 33.78
CA SER A 86 -15.23 -22.18 34.22
C SER A 86 -16.74 -21.94 34.29
N VAL A 87 -17.48 -22.31 33.25
CA VAL A 87 -18.92 -22.55 33.37
C VAL A 87 -19.08 -23.91 34.06
N ARG A 88 -19.42 -23.91 35.35
CA ARG A 88 -19.98 -25.08 36.01
C ARG A 88 -21.44 -25.24 35.57
N LEU A 89 -21.74 -26.38 34.96
CA LEU A 89 -23.07 -26.98 35.04
C LEU A 89 -23.21 -27.69 36.40
#